data_AF-A0A1H6KVU6-F1
#
_entry.id   AF-A0A1H6KVU6-F1
#
_cell.length_a   1.000
_cell.length_b   1.000
_cell.length_c   1.000
_cell.angle_alpha   90.00
_cell.angle_beta   90.00
_cell.angle_gamma   90.00
#
_symmetry.space_group_name_H-M   'P 1'
#
loop_
_entity.id
_entity.type
_entity.pdbx_description
1 polymer ?
#
loop_
_entity_poly.entity_id
_entity_poly.type
_entity_poly.pdbx_seq_one_letter_code
_entity_poly.pdbx_strand_id
1 'polypeptide(L)' 'MDRLELEGKWNRIKGAVKQKYGEWFDDDKAFAEGKLDEYIGKIQEKTGRTKEDIEQELKDWKDDENHL' A
#
# COMPACT_ATOMS: atom_id res chain seq x y z
N MET A 1 -21.04 9.62 2.82
CA MET A 1 -19.76 9.14 2.28
C MET A 1 -18.73 10.12 2.76
N ASP A 2 -18.22 9.77 3.93
CA ASP A 2 -17.71 10.71 4.91
C ASP A 2 -16.21 10.80 4.71
N ARG A 3 -15.66 12.02 4.68
CA ARG A 3 -14.23 12.28 4.38
C ARG A 3 -13.29 11.47 5.29
N LEU A 4 -13.76 11.16 6.49
CA LEU A 4 -13.15 10.29 7.49
C LEU A 4 -12.93 8.83 7.01
N GLU A 5 -13.82 8.28 6.20
CA GLU A 5 -13.70 6.91 5.69
C GLU A 5 -12.61 6.80 4.62
N LEU A 6 -12.47 7.84 3.79
CA LEU A 6 -11.43 7.92 2.76
C LEU A 6 -10.04 8.03 3.40
N GLU A 7 -9.87 8.87 4.42
CA GLU A 7 -8.62 8.98 5.17
C GLU A 7 -8.25 7.69 5.91
N GLY A 8 -9.24 7.02 6.50
CA GLY A 8 -9.04 5.72 7.16
C GLY A 8 -8.61 4.63 6.17
N LYS A 9 -9.26 4.56 5.00
CA LYS A 9 -8.93 3.60 3.95
C LYS A 9 -7.54 3.86 3.38
N TRP A 10 -7.18 5.12 3.16
CA TRP A 10 -5.88 5.53 2.66
C TRP A 10 -4.73 5.16 3.62
N ASN A 11 -4.93 5.36 4.92
CA ASN A 11 -3.95 4.94 5.94
C ASN A 11 -3.74 3.42 5.96
N ARG A 12 -4.80 2.62 5.74
CA ARG A 12 -4.67 1.16 5.64
C ARG A 12 -3.86 0.73 4.43
N ILE A 13 -4.13 1.32 3.26
CA ILE A 13 -3.36 1.05 2.03
C ILE A 13 -1.90 1.42 2.26
N LYS A 14 -1.64 2.60 2.84
CA LYS A 14 -0.28 3.05 3.19
C LYS A 14 0.47 2.03 4.05
N GLY A 15 -0.16 1.55 5.12
CA GLY A 15 0.45 0.56 6.01
C GLY A 15 0.68 -0.79 5.33
N ALA A 16 -0.25 -1.25 4.50
CA ALA A 16 -0.10 -2.52 3.78
C ALA A 16 1.03 -2.44 2.73
N VAL A 17 1.10 -1.35 1.95
CA VAL A 17 2.21 -1.11 1.01
C VAL A 17 3.54 -1.09 1.76
N LYS A 18 3.62 -0.38 2.90
CA LYS A 18 4.85 -0.33 3.70
C LYS A 18 5.31 -1.72 4.12
N GLN A 19 4.41 -2.55 4.62
CA GLN A 19 4.82 -3.85 5.16
C GLN A 19 5.18 -4.83 4.05
N LYS A 20 4.42 -4.87 2.95
CA LYS A 20 4.65 -5.83 1.86
C LYS A 20 5.77 -5.41 0.91
N TYR A 21 5.84 -4.12 0.58
CA TYR A 21 6.75 -3.59 -0.42
C TYR A 21 7.84 -2.68 0.18
N GLY A 22 7.80 -2.37 1.48
CA GLY A 22 8.84 -1.56 2.13
C GLY A 22 10.24 -2.16 1.98
N GLU A 23 10.35 -3.50 2.04
CA GLU A 23 11.60 -4.22 1.80
C GLU A 23 12.13 -4.04 0.37
N TRP A 24 11.26 -3.80 -0.62
CA TRP A 24 11.70 -3.58 -2.00
C TRP A 24 12.30 -2.20 -2.23
N PHE A 25 11.94 -1.23 -1.37
CA PHE A 25 12.33 0.15 -1.54
C PHE A 25 13.34 0.63 -0.49
N ASP A 26 13.71 -0.22 0.49
CA ASP A 26 14.69 0.04 1.56
C ASP A 26 14.46 1.39 2.28
N ASP A 27 13.24 1.90 2.24
CA ASP A 27 12.91 3.25 2.67
C ASP A 27 11.96 3.14 3.87
N ASP A 28 12.55 2.73 4.99
CA ASP A 28 11.87 2.68 6.28
C ASP A 28 11.50 4.07 6.80
N LYS A 29 12.15 5.11 6.27
CA LYS A 29 12.14 6.49 6.79
C LYS A 29 11.15 7.44 6.12
N ALA A 30 10.58 7.14 4.96
CA ALA A 30 9.83 8.15 4.21
C ALA A 30 8.40 7.75 3.81
N PHE A 31 7.62 7.29 4.77
CA PHE A 31 6.15 7.23 4.63
C PHE A 31 5.46 8.58 4.89
N ALA A 32 6.13 9.68 4.57
CA ALA A 32 5.52 11.01 4.53
C ALA A 32 4.40 11.02 3.49
N GLU A 33 3.33 11.76 3.77
CA GLU A 33 2.29 12.06 2.77
C GLU A 33 2.96 12.58 1.48
N GLY A 34 2.65 11.95 0.35
CA GLY A 34 3.25 12.23 -0.96
C GLY A 34 4.14 11.12 -1.53
N LYS A 35 4.90 10.37 -0.71
CA LYS A 35 5.74 9.28 -1.24
C LYS A 35 4.97 8.01 -1.61
N LEU A 36 3.79 7.79 -1.03
CA LEU A 36 2.97 6.61 -1.31
C LEU A 36 2.59 6.51 -2.79
N ASP A 37 2.20 7.61 -3.44
CA ASP A 37 1.91 7.61 -4.87
C ASP A 37 3.13 7.27 -5.71
N GLU A 38 4.33 7.71 -5.31
CA GLU A 38 5.58 7.31 -5.98
C GLU A 38 5.87 5.82 -5.81
N TYR A 39 5.67 5.27 -4.60
CA TYR A 39 5.81 3.82 -4.37
C TYR A 39 4.81 3.02 -5.19
N ILE A 40 3.55 3.43 -5.22
CA ILE A 40 2.53 2.79 -6.04
C ILE A 40 2.96 2.84 -7.51
N GLY A 41 3.42 3.98 -8.03
CA GLY A 41 3.96 4.08 -9.38
C GLY A 41 5.12 3.11 -9.64
N LYS A 42 6.11 3.05 -8.75
CA LYS A 42 7.24 2.12 -8.86
C LYS A 42 6.81 0.65 -8.80
N ILE A 43 5.83 0.31 -7.95
CA ILE A 43 5.27 -1.04 -7.88
C ILE A 43 4.57 -1.37 -9.20
N GLN A 44 3.77 -0.45 -9.76
CA GLN A 44 3.12 -0.64 -11.06
C GLN A 44 4.16 -0.86 -12.16
N GLU A 45 5.22 -0.06 -12.21
CA GLU A 45 6.30 -0.22 -13.21
C GLU A 45 7.05 -1.55 -13.04
N LYS A 46 7.33 -1.96 -11.80
CA LYS A 46 8.11 -3.16 -11.51
C LYS A 46 7.32 -4.46 -11.66
N THR A 47 6.04 -4.44 -11.33
CA THR A 47 5.15 -5.62 -11.37
C THR A 47 4.29 -5.67 -12.61
N GLY A 48 4.14 -4.56 -13.34
CA GLY A 48 3.19 -4.41 -14.45
C GLY A 48 1.72 -4.37 -14.00
N ARG A 49 1.46 -4.27 -12.70
CA ARG A 49 0.11 -4.32 -12.12
C ARG A 49 -0.51 -2.94 -12.02
N THR A 50 -1.84 -2.89 -11.99
CA THR A 50 -2.58 -1.63 -11.76
C THR A 50 -2.70 -1.34 -10.27
N LYS A 51 -3.06 -0.10 -9.92
CA LYS A 51 -3.36 0.28 -8.52
C LYS A 51 -4.42 -0.62 -7.89
N GLU A 52 -5.47 -0.99 -8.65
CA GLU A 52 -6.53 -1.88 -8.18
C GLU A 52 -6.02 -3.28 -7.87
N ASP A 53 -5.13 -3.82 -8.71
CA ASP A 53 -4.52 -5.14 -8.51
C ASP A 53 -3.62 -5.12 -7.26
N ILE A 54 -2.85 -4.04 -7.08
CA ILE A 54 -2.07 -3.81 -5.85
C ILE A 54 -3.01 -3.69 -4.64
N GLU A 55 -4.10 -2.94 -4.71
CA GLU A 55 -5.08 -2.82 -3.61
C GLU A 55 -5.72 -4.17 -3.26
N GLN A 56 -6.08 -4.98 -4.26
CA GLN A 56 -6.57 -6.34 -4.07
C GLN A 56 -5.52 -7.21 -3.38
N GLU A 57 -4.30 -7.19 -3.87
CA GLU A 57 -3.21 -8.01 -3.35
C GLU A 57 -2.81 -7.63 -1.92
N LEU A 58 -2.89 -6.34 -1.58
CA LEU A 58 -2.68 -5.84 -0.22
C LEU A 58 -3.83 -6.22 0.72
N LYS A 59 -5.07 -6.20 0.21
CA LYS A 59 -6.24 -6.64 0.96
C LYS A 59 -6.16 -8.14 1.26
N ASP A 60 -5.78 -8.93 0.27
CA ASP A 60 -5.59 -10.39 0.37
C ASP A 60 -4.46 -10.71 1.36
N TRP A 61 -3.32 -10.02 1.22
CA TRP A 61 -2.18 -10.15 2.14
C TRP A 61 -2.52 -9.81 3.60
N LYS A 62 -3.35 -8.78 3.84
CA LYS A 62 -3.81 -8.40 5.19
C LYS A 62 -4.82 -9.38 5.79
N ASP A 63 -5.60 -10.06 4.96
CA ASP A 63 -6.57 -11.08 5.40
C ASP A 63 -5.84 -12.36 5.84
N ASP A 64 -4.80 -12.74 5.10
CA ASP A 64 -3.93 -13.89 5.41
C ASP A 64 -3.11 -13.68 6.72
N GLU A 65 -2.63 -12.46 6.98
CA GLU A 65 -1.91 -12.10 8.23
C GLU A 65 -2.78 -12.22 9.48
N ASN A 66 -4.10 -12.05 9.36
CA ASN A 66 -5.04 -12.14 10.50
C ASN A 66 -5.47 -13.59 10.80
N HIS A 67 -4.95 -14.58 10.07
CA HIS A 67 -5.25 -16.00 10.24
C HIS A 67 -4.09 -16.81 10.86
N LEU A 68 -3.04 -16.14 11.37
CA LEU A 68 -1.91 -16.75 12.09
C LEU A 68 -2.00 -16.60 13.61
#